data_AF-A0A2V4B7V2-F1
#
_entry.id   AF-A0A2V4B7V2-F1
#
_cell.length_a   1.000
_cell.length_b   1.000
_cell.length_c   1.000
_cell.angle_alpha   90.00
_cell.angle_beta   90.00
_cell.angle_gamma   90.00
#
_symmetry.space_group_name_H-M   'P 1'
#
loop_
_entity.id
_entity.type
_entity.pdbx_description
1 polymer ?
#
loop_
_entity_poly.entity_id
_entity_poly.type
_entity_poly.pdbx_seq_one_letter_code
_entity_poly.pdbx_strand_id
1 'polypeptide(L)' 'MTSTLSPQIRMANDIAVQFHHLPADEAVEAITKHIRMFWDPRMKAELQRLATEDSGSFDPLALAAAKQLSG' A
#
# COMPACT_ATOMS: atom_id res chain seq x y z
N MET A 1 22.87 2.34 9.60
CA MET A 1 21.77 1.46 10.05
C MET A 1 20.75 1.44 8.94
N THR A 2 20.68 0.36 8.17
CA THR A 2 19.72 0.24 7.07
C THR A 2 18.33 0.20 7.68
N SER A 3 17.56 1.27 7.50
CA SER A 3 16.14 1.25 7.84
C SER A 3 15.48 0.29 6.87
N THR A 4 15.38 -0.99 7.25
CA THR A 4 14.70 -2.00 6.45
C THR A 4 13.23 -1.62 6.49
N LEU A 5 12.74 -1.06 5.38
CA LEU A 5 11.33 -0.73 5.18
C LEU A 5 10.44 -1.83 5.75
N SER A 6 9.38 -1.43 6.46
CA SER A 6 8.38 -2.37 7.00
C SER A 6 7.94 -3.35 5.91
N PRO A 7 7.83 -4.66 6.21
CA PRO A 7 7.44 -5.67 5.21
C PRO A 7 6.17 -5.30 4.45
N GLN A 8 5.18 -4.74 5.14
CA GLN A 8 3.91 -4.29 4.57
C GLN A 8 4.12 -3.14 3.58
N ILE A 9 4.95 -2.14 3.92
CA ILE A 9 5.26 -1.04 2.99
C ILE A 9 5.98 -1.58 1.76
N ARG A 10 6.98 -2.46 1.95
CA ARG A 10 7.69 -3.09 0.83
C ARG A 10 6.75 -3.82 -0.10
N MET A 11 5.91 -4.71 0.43
CA MET A 11 4.98 -5.48 -0.40
C MET A 11 3.95 -4.59 -1.10
N ALA A 12 3.44 -3.55 -0.43
CA ALA A 12 2.51 -2.61 -1.06
C ALA A 12 3.18 -1.82 -2.21
N ASN A 13 4.44 -1.41 -2.03
CA ASN A 13 5.22 -0.76 -3.09
C ASN A 13 5.52 -1.73 -4.25
N ASP A 14 5.87 -2.99 -3.96
CA ASP A 14 6.11 -4.02 -4.98
C ASP A 14 4.84 -4.28 -5.83
N ILE A 15 3.67 -4.26 -5.20
CA ILE A 15 2.37 -4.31 -5.90
C ILE A 15 2.19 -3.07 -6.77
N ALA A 16 2.45 -1.86 -6.24
CA ALA A 16 2.26 -0.61 -6.97
C ALA A 16 3.08 -0.53 -8.28
N VAL A 17 4.32 -1.06 -8.28
CA VAL A 17 5.16 -1.15 -9.49
C VAL A 17 4.44 -1.85 -10.64
N GLN A 18 3.60 -2.86 -10.36
CA GLN A 18 2.87 -3.58 -11.41
C GLN A 18 1.77 -2.73 -12.05
N PHE A 19 1.28 -1.69 -11.37
CA PHE A 19 0.15 -0.87 -11.82
C PHE A 19 0.56 0.53 -12.28
N HIS A 20 1.86 0.87 -12.29
CA HIS A 20 2.37 2.18 -12.75
C HIS A 20 2.04 2.53 -14.21
N HIS A 21 1.68 1.54 -15.03
CA HIS A 21 1.27 1.74 -16.42
C HIS A 21 -0.21 2.17 -16.57
N LEU A 22 -1.00 2.09 -15.50
CA LEU A 22 -2.40 2.49 -15.49
C LEU A 22 -2.57 3.96 -15.06
N PRO A 23 -3.70 4.58 -15.39
CA PRO A 23 -4.10 5.85 -14.78
C PRO A 23 -4.13 5.74 -13.25
N ALA A 24 -3.76 6.82 -12.56
CA ALA A 24 -3.57 6.80 -11.11
C ALA A 24 -4.81 6.30 -10.34
N ASP A 25 -6.01 6.74 -10.72
CA ASP A 25 -7.25 6.35 -10.05
C ASP A 25 -7.53 4.84 -10.23
N GLU A 26 -7.35 4.31 -11.44
CA GLU A 26 -7.51 2.88 -11.74
C GLU A 26 -6.46 2.03 -11.01
N ALA A 27 -5.21 2.50 -10.95
CA ALA A 27 -4.14 1.82 -10.24
C ALA A 27 -4.42 1.76 -8.73
N VAL A 28 -4.84 2.87 -8.12
CA VAL A 28 -5.18 2.94 -6.70
C VAL A 28 -6.33 1.99 -6.36
N GLU A 29 -7.38 1.95 -7.18
CA GLU A 29 -8.49 1.02 -7.00
C GLU A 29 -8.04 -0.44 -7.11
N ALA A 30 -7.24 -0.77 -8.15
CA ALA A 30 -6.72 -2.11 -8.36
C ALA A 30 -5.84 -2.60 -7.20
N ILE A 31 -4.93 -1.75 -6.70
CA ILE A 31 -4.05 -2.03 -5.56
C ILE A 31 -4.89 -2.23 -4.29
N THR A 32 -5.85 -1.34 -4.03
CA THR A 32 -6.75 -1.44 -2.86
C THR A 32 -7.52 -2.76 -2.87
N LYS A 33 -8.09 -3.12 -4.03
CA LYS A 33 -8.80 -4.38 -4.21
C LYS A 33 -7.88 -5.59 -3.98
N HIS A 34 -6.68 -5.57 -4.55
CA HIS A 34 -5.69 -6.64 -4.37
C HIS A 34 -5.37 -6.84 -2.88
N ILE A 35 -5.03 -5.77 -2.16
CA ILE A 35 -4.72 -5.84 -0.74
C ILE A 35 -5.92 -6.36 0.06
N ARG A 36 -7.14 -5.89 -0.22
CA ARG A 36 -8.36 -6.36 0.48
C ARG A 36 -8.59 -7.86 0.31
N MET A 37 -8.35 -8.38 -0.90
CA MET A 37 -8.59 -9.78 -1.27
C MET A 37 -7.55 -10.74 -0.69
N PHE A 38 -6.27 -10.35 -0.69
CA PHE A 38 -5.18 -11.28 -0.41
C PHE A 38 -4.54 -11.10 0.97
N TRP A 39 -4.70 -9.94 1.62
CA TRP A 39 -4.06 -9.68 2.91
C TRP A 39 -4.99 -9.94 4.08
N ASP A 40 -4.42 -10.52 5.13
CA ASP A 40 -5.12 -10.72 6.40
C ASP A 40 -5.51 -9.38 7.06
N PRO A 41 -6.59 -9.36 7.88
CA PRO A 41 -7.04 -8.14 8.57
C PRO A 41 -5.94 -7.41 9.34
N ARG A 42 -5.02 -8.15 9.98
CA ARG A 42 -3.92 -7.56 10.77
C ARG A 42 -2.89 -6.86 9.88
N MET A 43 -2.61 -7.40 8.69
CA MET A 43 -1.69 -6.76 7.74
C MET A 43 -2.28 -5.47 7.19
N LYS A 44 -3.59 -5.45 6.91
CA LYS A 44 -4.31 -4.27 6.43
C LYS A 44 -4.31 -3.14 7.46
N ALA A 45 -4.62 -3.48 8.71
CA ALA A 45 -4.58 -2.52 9.82
C ALA A 45 -3.16 -1.94 10.02
N GLU A 46 -2.13 -2.79 9.94
CA GLU A 46 -0.74 -2.32 10.06
C GLU A 46 -0.34 -1.42 8.89
N LEU A 47 -0.72 -1.75 7.65
CA LEU A 47 -0.44 -0.90 6.49
C LEU A 47 -1.09 0.48 6.63
N GLN A 48 -2.32 0.54 7.15
CA GLN A 48 -3.02 1.80 7.42
C GLN A 48 -2.33 2.64 8.49
N ARG A 49 -1.90 1.99 9.59
CA ARG A 49 -1.14 2.65 10.66
C ARG A 49 0.14 3.27 10.09
N LEU A 50 0.89 2.49 9.31
CA LEU A 50 2.12 2.93 8.66
C LEU A 50 1.90 4.05 7.64
N ALA A 51 0.78 4.06 6.92
CA ALA A 51 0.43 5.15 6.00
C ALA A 51 0.24 6.50 6.71
N THR A 52 0.01 6.48 8.02
CA THR A 52 -0.09 7.69 8.86
C THR A 52 1.25 8.05 9.50
N GLU A 53 2.00 7.05 9.98
CA GLU A 53 3.25 7.25 10.73
C GLU A 53 4.49 7.43 9.84
N ASP A 54 4.55 6.74 8.70
CA ASP A 54 5.71 6.68 7.80
C ASP A 54 5.27 6.76 6.33
N SER A 55 4.52 7.81 6.00
CA SER A 55 4.04 8.03 4.63
C SER A 55 5.15 8.25 3.60
N GLY A 56 6.33 8.72 4.02
CA GLY A 56 7.46 8.99 3.13
C GLY A 56 8.13 7.73 2.54
N SER A 57 7.86 6.58 3.14
CA SER A 57 8.37 5.28 2.72
C SER A 57 7.51 4.58 1.65
N PHE A 58 6.34 5.13 1.33
CA PHE A 58 5.40 4.54 0.37
C PHE A 58 5.61 5.06 -1.05
N ASP A 59 5.38 4.19 -2.02
CA ASP A 59 5.03 4.61 -3.37
C ASP A 59 3.73 5.45 -3.34
N PRO A 60 3.60 6.53 -4.14
CA PRO A 60 2.40 7.38 -4.12
C PRO A 60 1.08 6.62 -4.35
N LEU A 61 1.07 5.60 -5.21
CA LEU A 61 -0.12 4.79 -5.47
C LEU A 61 -0.39 3.83 -4.30
N ALA A 62 0.66 3.23 -3.73
CA ALA A 62 0.54 2.39 -2.54
C ALA A 62 0.02 3.18 -1.33
N LEU A 63 0.49 4.41 -1.13
CA LEU A 63 0.03 5.30 -0.06
C LEU A 63 -1.45 5.65 -0.22
N ALA A 64 -1.87 6.02 -1.43
CA ALA A 64 -3.26 6.33 -1.72
C ALA A 64 -4.16 5.11 -1.49
N ALA A 65 -3.74 3.92 -1.94
CA ALA A 65 -4.46 2.67 -1.71
C ALA A 65 -4.55 2.32 -0.22
N ALA A 66 -3.44 2.44 0.53
CA ALA A 66 -3.42 2.18 1.96
C ALA A 66 -4.40 3.08 2.74
N LYS A 67 -4.53 4.35 2.35
CA LYS A 67 -5.50 5.30 2.92
C LYS A 67 -6.95 4.94 2.60
N GLN A 68 -7.22 4.20 1.53
CA GLN A 68 -8.55 3.74 1.14
C GLN A 68 -8.98 2.42 1.82
N LEU A 69 -8.09 1.76 2.57
CA LEU A 69 -8.43 0.49 3.22
C LEU A 69 -9.47 0.63 4.35
N SER A 70 -9.87 1.85 4.73
CA SER A 70 -10.91 2.09 5.73
C SER A 70 -12.28 1.74 5.15
N GLY A 71 -12.81 0.62 5.63
CA GLY A 71 -14.13 0.05 5.31
C GLY A 71 -14.38 -1.14 6.21
#